data_AF-A0A968M963-F1
#
_entry.id   AF-A0A968M963-F1
#
_cell.length_a   1.000
_cell.length_b   1.000
_cell.length_c   1.000
_cell.angle_alpha   90.00
_cell.angle_beta   90.00
_cell.angle_gamma   90.00
#
_symmetry.space_group_name_H-M   'P 1'
#
loop_
_entity.id
_entity.type
_entity.pdbx_description
1 polymer ?
#
loop_
_entity_poly.entity_id
_entity_poly.type
_entity_poly.pdbx_seq_one_letter_code
_entity_poly.pdbx_strand_id
1 'polypeptide(L)'
;MITFDFDDTLTRPVWDEKQQLFEPSENPNYHSFAKLKSFDEQGEEIMIVTTRWSRIEIVDFVEKYNLPISAIRCTEGELKGETLLEIGSQLHFDDSPHEAINNQKNGIPTMIVSYRFDTSNHSEICEFNLVESLYS
;
A
#
# COMPACT_ATOMS: atom_id res chain seq x y z
N MET A 1 5.54 14.01 -2.41
CA MET A 1 5.05 13.19 -1.28
C MET A 1 4.38 11.95 -1.84
N ILE A 2 4.88 10.80 -1.42
CA ILE A 2 4.39 9.49 -1.82
C ILE A 2 3.74 8.83 -0.62
N THR A 3 2.60 8.17 -0.85
CA THR A 3 1.83 7.55 0.24
C THR A 3 1.64 6.07 -0.01
N PHE A 4 1.59 5.30 1.06
CA PHE A 4 1.34 3.86 1.03
C PHE A 4 0.20 3.51 1.99
N ASP A 5 -0.69 2.62 1.56
CA ASP A 5 -1.52 1.86 2.49
C ASP A 5 -0.65 0.89 3.31
N PHE A 6 -1.21 0.37 4.39
CA PHE A 6 -0.52 -0.56 5.28
C PHE A 6 -0.83 -2.01 4.96
N ASP A 7 -2.10 -2.42 5.06
CA ASP A 7 -2.52 -3.81 5.00
C ASP A 7 -2.42 -4.32 3.56
N ASP A 8 -1.80 -5.48 3.38
CA ASP A 8 -1.55 -6.09 2.06
C ASP A 8 -0.81 -5.18 1.05
N THR A 9 -0.28 -4.05 1.51
CA THR A 9 0.56 -3.12 0.75
C THR A 9 1.96 -3.07 1.34
N LEU A 10 2.12 -2.64 2.59
CA LEU A 10 3.38 -2.69 3.33
C LEU A 10 3.53 -4.01 4.09
N THR A 11 2.42 -4.61 4.49
CA THR A 11 2.37 -6.04 4.80
C THR A 11 2.08 -6.85 3.53
N ARG A 12 2.39 -8.15 3.57
CA ARG A 12 2.20 -9.07 2.46
C ARG A 12 1.22 -10.16 2.89
N PRO A 13 0.16 -10.45 2.15
CA PRO A 13 -0.62 -11.64 2.40
C PRO A 13 0.18 -12.89 2.01
N VAL A 14 -0.25 -14.05 2.50
CA VAL A 14 0.40 -15.34 2.27
C VAL A 14 -0.57 -16.28 1.57
N TRP A 15 -0.08 -17.06 0.61
CA TRP A 15 -0.90 -18.04 -0.09
C TRP A 15 -1.25 -19.23 0.82
N ASP A 16 -2.55 -19.46 1.05
CA ASP A 16 -3.06 -20.70 1.64
C ASP A 16 -3.38 -21.72 0.54
N GLU A 17 -2.53 -22.75 0.43
CA GLU A 17 -2.71 -23.84 -0.53
C GLU A 17 -4.01 -24.62 -0.34
N LYS A 18 -4.53 -24.76 0.88
CA LYS A 18 -5.76 -25.52 1.13
C LYS A 18 -6.98 -24.76 0.64
N GLN A 19 -6.98 -23.45 0.85
CA GLN A 19 -8.10 -22.59 0.48
C GLN A 19 -7.96 -22.01 -0.94
N GLN A 20 -6.76 -22.11 -1.54
CA GLN A 20 -6.43 -21.54 -2.85
C GLN A 20 -6.72 -20.03 -2.88
N LEU A 21 -6.36 -19.32 -1.81
CA LEU A 21 -6.52 -17.88 -1.66
C LEU A 21 -5.37 -17.28 -0.84
N PHE A 22 -5.20 -15.96 -0.97
CA PHE A 22 -4.28 -15.19 -0.15
C PHE A 22 -4.96 -14.79 1.17
N GLU A 23 -4.30 -15.07 2.30
CA GLU A 23 -4.75 -14.65 3.63
C GLU A 23 -3.92 -13.45 4.12
N PRO A 24 -4.55 -12.46 4.77
CA PRO A 24 -3.84 -11.33 5.38
C PRO A 24 -2.76 -11.81 6.36
N SER A 25 -1.63 -11.09 6.40
CA SER A 25 -0.56 -11.38 7.35
C SER A 25 0.21 -10.14 7.74
N GLU A 26 1.01 -10.24 8.80
CA GLU A 26 1.93 -9.17 9.23
C GLU A 26 3.33 -9.30 8.60
N ASN A 27 3.51 -10.20 7.63
CA ASN A 27 4.80 -10.35 6.96
C ASN A 27 5.14 -9.09 6.18
N PRO A 28 6.41 -8.65 6.18
CA PRO A 28 6.80 -7.46 5.43
C PRO A 28 6.73 -7.68 3.93
N ASN A 29 6.15 -6.73 3.21
CA ASN A 29 6.25 -6.68 1.75
C ASN A 29 7.56 -5.99 1.33
N TYR A 30 8.62 -6.78 1.16
CA TYR A 30 9.92 -6.26 0.73
C TYR A 30 9.92 -5.59 -0.65
N HIS A 31 8.95 -5.89 -1.53
CA HIS A 31 8.83 -5.20 -2.81
C HIS A 31 8.33 -3.76 -2.61
N SER A 32 7.32 -3.57 -1.76
CA SER A 32 6.85 -2.24 -1.37
C SER A 32 7.92 -1.47 -0.61
N PHE A 33 8.69 -2.13 0.26
CA PHE A 33 9.82 -1.49 0.94
C PHE A 33 10.87 -0.99 -0.04
N ALA A 34 11.16 -1.74 -1.11
CA ALA A 34 12.11 -1.32 -2.14
C ALA A 34 11.61 -0.09 -2.89
N LYS A 35 10.30 -0.02 -3.23
CA LYS A 35 9.70 1.17 -3.85
C LYS A 35 9.79 2.38 -2.93
N LEU A 36 9.40 2.19 -1.67
CA LEU A 36 9.41 3.23 -0.66
C LEU A 36 10.82 3.83 -0.46
N LYS A 37 11.83 2.98 -0.27
CA LYS A 37 13.22 3.42 -0.13
C LYS A 37 13.74 4.13 -1.37
N SER A 38 13.37 3.65 -2.55
CA SER A 38 13.74 4.31 -3.81
C SER A 38 13.18 5.73 -3.92
N PHE A 39 11.96 5.99 -3.43
CA PHE A 39 11.41 7.35 -3.38
C PHE A 39 12.08 8.22 -2.32
N ASP A 40 12.33 7.69 -1.12
CA ASP A 40 13.06 8.39 -0.06
C ASP A 40 14.48 8.80 -0.52
N GLU A 41 15.20 7.91 -1.22
CA GLU A 41 16.51 8.20 -1.83
C GLU A 41 16.46 9.30 -2.91
N GLN A 42 15.30 9.51 -3.52
CA GLN A 42 15.05 10.61 -4.47
C GLN A 42 14.67 11.93 -3.76
N GLY A 43 14.59 11.93 -2.43
CA GLY A 43 14.21 13.08 -1.62
C GLY A 43 12.70 13.27 -1.46
N GLU A 44 11.90 12.27 -1.82
CA GLU A 44 10.46 12.31 -1.58
C GLU A 44 10.14 12.05 -0.11
N GLU A 45 9.20 12.82 0.43
CA GLU A 45 8.61 12.51 1.73
C GLU A 45 7.65 11.31 1.60
N ILE A 46 7.80 10.32 2.49
CA ILE A 46 6.94 9.13 2.51
C ILE A 46 6.03 9.09 3.73
N MET A 47 4.74 8.86 3.49
CA MET A 47 3.73 8.71 4.55
C MET A 47 2.93 7.41 4.41
N ILE A 48 2.41 6.92 5.53
CA ILE A 48 1.41 5.85 5.54
C ILE A 48 0.02 6.48 5.67
N VAL A 49 -0.93 6.06 4.85
CA VAL A 49 -2.35 6.42 4.95
C VAL A 49 -3.16 5.13 4.93
N THR A 50 -3.88 4.83 5.99
CA THR A 50 -4.57 3.55 6.18
C THR A 50 -5.98 3.72 6.74
N THR A 51 -6.86 2.77 6.46
CA THR A 51 -8.22 2.69 7.03
C THR A 51 -8.25 2.17 8.46
N ARG A 52 -7.12 1.70 9.01
CA ARG A 52 -7.04 1.26 10.40
C ARG A 52 -7.43 2.39 11.37
N TRP A 53 -8.02 1.99 12.51
CA TRP A 53 -8.38 2.90 13.61
C TRP A 53 -7.20 3.23 14.54
N SER A 54 -6.17 2.38 14.56
CA SER A 54 -5.03 2.52 15.46
C SER A 54 -3.73 2.48 14.68
N ARG A 55 -2.81 3.36 15.10
CA ARG A 55 -1.45 3.44 14.56
C ARG A 55 -0.42 2.62 15.32
N ILE A 56 -0.77 2.03 16.48
CA ILE A 56 0.21 1.44 17.41
C ILE A 56 1.04 0.35 16.71
N GLU A 57 0.36 -0.63 16.11
CA GLU A 57 1.03 -1.75 15.41
C GLU A 57 1.83 -1.27 14.19
N ILE A 58 1.40 -0.19 13.55
CA ILE A 58 2.07 0.41 12.40
C ILE A 58 3.38 1.08 12.85
N VAL A 59 3.36 1.78 13.98
CA VAL A 59 4.58 2.39 14.57
C VAL A 59 5.59 1.30 14.90
N ASP A 60 5.18 0.24 15.60
CA ASP A 60 6.06 -0.88 15.94
C ASP A 60 6.64 -1.54 14.68
N PHE A 61 5.83 -1.68 13.62
CA PHE A 61 6.26 -2.22 12.34
C PHE A 61 7.28 -1.32 11.64
N VAL A 62 7.03 -0.01 11.57
CA VAL A 62 7.93 0.99 10.99
C VAL A 62 9.27 1.00 11.72
N GLU A 63 9.26 0.97 13.05
CA GLU A 63 10.48 0.93 13.88
C GLU A 63 11.25 -0.38 13.68
N LYS A 64 10.55 -1.53 13.73
CA LYS A 64 11.14 -2.86 13.55
C LYS A 64 11.89 -3.01 12.23
N TYR A 65 11.35 -2.44 11.15
CA TYR A 65 11.94 -2.53 9.81
C TYR A 65 12.75 -1.30 9.40
N ASN A 66 12.87 -0.31 10.29
CA ASN A 66 13.58 0.96 10.07
C ASN A 66 13.17 1.62 8.74
N LEU A 67 11.86 1.79 8.54
CA LEU A 67 11.30 2.38 7.33
C LEU A 67 11.36 3.91 7.40
N PRO A 68 11.73 4.61 6.31
CA PRO A 68 11.77 6.08 6.28
C PRO A 68 10.37 6.68 6.13
N ILE A 69 9.54 6.54 7.17
CA ILE A 69 8.18 7.09 7.22
C ILE A 69 8.18 8.40 8.01
N SER A 70 7.72 9.50 7.41
CA SER A 70 7.62 10.79 8.07
C SER A 70 6.37 10.90 8.96
N ALA A 71 5.26 10.28 8.56
CA ALA A 71 4.00 10.31 9.30
C ALA A 71 3.08 9.14 8.94
N ILE A 72 2.16 8.84 9.87
CA ILE A 72 1.09 7.84 9.73
C ILE A 72 -0.26 8.55 9.90
N ARG A 73 -1.18 8.34 8.96
CA ARG A 73 -2.56 8.84 8.98
C ARG A 73 -3.54 7.68 8.95
N CYS A 74 -4.42 7.65 9.94
CA CYS A 74 -5.53 6.71 10.06
C CYS A 74 -6.81 7.43 9.62
N THR A 75 -7.59 6.85 8.72
CA THR A 75 -8.89 7.39 8.28
C THR A 75 -10.07 6.77 9.05
N GLU A 76 -9.80 5.91 10.02
CA GLU A 76 -10.82 5.36 10.94
C GLU A 76 -11.96 4.64 10.20
N GLY A 77 -11.62 3.92 9.13
CA GLY A 77 -12.54 3.15 8.29
C GLY A 77 -13.09 3.90 7.08
N GLU A 78 -12.84 5.20 6.97
CA GLU A 78 -13.26 6.00 5.81
C GLU A 78 -12.30 5.81 4.62
N LEU A 79 -12.82 5.98 3.39
CA LEU A 79 -11.99 5.92 2.19
C LEU A 79 -10.92 7.01 2.17
N LYS A 80 -9.77 6.71 1.58
CA LYS A 80 -8.58 7.55 1.72
C LYS A 80 -8.54 8.78 0.82
N GLY A 81 -9.34 8.82 -0.24
CA GLY A 81 -9.18 9.82 -1.32
C GLY A 81 -9.22 11.28 -0.87
N GLU A 82 -10.13 11.65 0.05
CA GLU A 82 -10.17 13.01 0.60
C GLU A 82 -8.94 13.34 1.45
N THR A 83 -8.52 12.38 2.30
CA THR A 83 -7.29 12.52 3.12
C THR A 83 -6.06 12.65 2.22
N LEU A 84 -5.96 11.86 1.16
CA LEU A 84 -4.85 11.90 0.21
C LEU A 84 -4.78 13.24 -0.55
N LEU A 85 -5.93 13.80 -0.91
CA LEU A 85 -6.02 15.12 -1.51
C LEU A 85 -5.60 16.22 -0.54
N GLU A 86 -6.08 16.19 0.71
CA GLU A 86 -5.78 17.17 1.74
C GLU A 86 -4.27 17.24 2.05
N ILE A 87 -3.62 16.09 2.16
CA ILE A 87 -2.17 16.03 2.44
C ILE A 87 -1.29 16.25 1.20
N GLY A 88 -1.90 16.39 0.01
CA GLY A 88 -1.17 16.63 -1.23
C GLY A 88 -0.38 15.42 -1.75
N SER A 89 -0.92 14.20 -1.56
CA SER A 89 -0.32 12.98 -2.10
C SER A 89 -0.17 13.07 -3.62
N GLN A 90 1.01 12.76 -4.14
CA GLN A 90 1.27 12.78 -5.59
C GLN A 90 1.07 11.40 -6.24
N LEU A 91 1.21 10.34 -5.45
CA LEU A 91 1.02 8.94 -5.84
C LEU A 91 0.71 8.13 -4.59
N HIS A 92 -0.29 7.26 -4.67
CA HIS A 92 -0.64 6.33 -3.62
C HIS A 92 -0.36 4.88 -4.05
N PHE A 93 0.02 4.03 -3.10
CA PHE A 93 0.12 2.58 -3.27
C PHE A 93 -0.93 1.95 -2.36
N ASP A 94 -1.78 1.08 -2.92
CA ASP A 94 -2.88 0.45 -2.19
C ASP A 94 -3.19 -0.90 -2.86
N ASP A 95 -3.62 -1.91 -2.12
CA ASP A 95 -4.00 -3.22 -2.67
C ASP A 95 -5.45 -3.22 -3.17
N SER A 96 -6.28 -2.30 -2.68
CA SER A 96 -7.72 -2.25 -2.91
C SER A 96 -8.09 -1.50 -4.19
N PRO A 97 -8.71 -2.17 -5.18
CA PRO A 97 -9.25 -1.50 -6.36
C PRO A 97 -10.35 -0.48 -6.01
N HIS A 98 -11.07 -0.70 -4.93
CA HIS A 98 -12.13 0.22 -4.48
C HIS A 98 -11.54 1.54 -3.96
N GLU A 99 -10.45 1.47 -3.18
CA GLU A 99 -9.69 2.66 -2.75
C GLU A 99 -9.10 3.38 -3.96
N ALA A 100 -8.46 2.66 -4.88
CA ALA A 100 -7.90 3.28 -6.08
C ALA A 100 -8.95 4.03 -6.91
N ILE A 101 -10.16 3.48 -7.07
CA ILE A 101 -11.26 4.18 -7.74
C ILE A 101 -11.67 5.44 -6.98
N ASN A 102 -11.70 5.40 -5.64
CA ASN A 102 -12.01 6.58 -4.82
C ASN A 102 -10.91 7.65 -4.94
N ASN A 103 -9.65 7.25 -4.88
CA ASN A 103 -8.48 8.11 -5.02
C ASN A 103 -8.46 8.81 -6.37
N GLN A 104 -8.78 8.08 -7.45
CA GLN A 104 -8.87 8.65 -8.80
C GLN A 104 -9.94 9.75 -8.92
N LYS A 105 -11.09 9.62 -8.24
CA LYS A 105 -12.11 10.69 -8.22
C LYS A 105 -11.57 12.00 -7.62
N ASN A 106 -10.57 11.90 -6.75
CA ASN A 106 -9.87 13.03 -6.14
C ASN A 106 -8.59 13.41 -6.91
N GLY A 107 -8.35 12.86 -8.10
CA GLY A 107 -7.17 13.15 -8.92
C GLY A 107 -5.87 12.53 -8.40
N ILE A 108 -5.94 11.56 -7.49
CA ILE A 108 -4.77 10.91 -6.92
C ILE A 108 -4.47 9.62 -7.71
N PRO A 109 -3.36 9.55 -8.48
CA PRO A 109 -2.98 8.32 -9.15
C PRO A 109 -2.65 7.26 -8.10
N THR A 110 -3.10 6.03 -8.34
CA THR A 110 -2.88 4.90 -7.44
C THR A 110 -2.21 3.74 -8.18
N MET A 111 -1.14 3.21 -7.59
CA MET A 111 -0.49 1.99 -7.99
C MET A 111 -1.09 0.83 -7.20
N ILE A 112 -1.80 -0.08 -7.87
CA ILE A 112 -2.36 -1.27 -7.24
C ILE A 112 -1.25 -2.26 -6.93
N VAL A 113 -1.16 -2.66 -5.66
CA VAL A 113 -0.31 -3.74 -5.19
C VAL A 113 -1.12 -5.04 -5.21
N SER A 114 -0.78 -5.97 -6.09
CA SER A 114 -1.54 -7.20 -6.25
C SER A 114 -0.66 -8.43 -6.12
N TYR A 115 -1.26 -9.55 -5.74
CA TYR A 115 -0.57 -10.81 -5.54
C TYR A 115 -1.13 -11.90 -6.44
N ARG A 116 -0.24 -12.75 -6.95
CA ARG A 116 -0.64 -14.01 -7.57
C ARG A 116 0.31 -15.12 -7.16
N PHE A 117 -0.23 -16.34 -7.12
CA PHE A 117 0.58 -17.54 -6.94
C PHE A 117 0.96 -18.11 -8.30
N ASP A 118 2.26 -18.22 -8.57
CA ASP A 118 2.78 -18.91 -9.75
C ASP A 118 2.89 -20.40 -9.43
N THR A 119 1.97 -21.19 -9.99
CA THR A 119 1.93 -22.64 -9.82
C THR A 119 3.11 -23.35 -10.46
N SER A 120 3.78 -22.74 -11.44
CA SER A 120 4.89 -23.38 -12.17
C SER A 120 6.16 -23.37 -11.33
N ASN A 121 6.42 -22.24 -10.67
CA ASN A 121 7.59 -22.04 -9.83
C ASN A 121 7.28 -22.20 -8.33
N HIS A 122 6.02 -22.45 -7.99
CA HIS A 122 5.53 -22.60 -6.63
C HIS A 122 5.94 -21.40 -5.75
N SER A 123 5.65 -20.20 -6.26
CA SER A 123 6.13 -18.95 -5.70
C SER A 123 5.07 -17.86 -5.74
N GLU A 124 5.04 -17.02 -4.70
CA GLU A 124 4.20 -15.81 -4.65
C GLU A 124 4.86 -14.67 -5.42
N ILE A 125 4.08 -13.96 -6.24
CA ILE A 125 4.51 -12.81 -7.03
C ILE A 125 3.74 -11.59 -6.55
N CYS A 126 4.47 -10.51 -6.24
CA CYS A 126 3.93 -9.17 -5.99
C CYS A 126 4.06 -8.33 -7.27
N GLU A 127 2.98 -7.68 -7.69
CA GLU A 127 2.92 -6.85 -8.88
C GLU A 127 2.42 -5.44 -8.54
N PHE A 128 2.84 -4.47 -9.35
CA PHE A 128 2.49 -3.06 -9.20
C PHE A 128 1.89 -2.57 -10.52
N ASN A 129 0.61 -2.21 -10.51
CA ASN A 129 -0.11 -1.81 -11.71
C ASN A 129 -0.72 -0.42 -11.51
N LEU A 130 -0.35 0.53 -12.37
CA LEU A 130 -0.96 1.86 -12.31
C LEU A 130 -2.40 1.75 -12.79
N VAL A 131 -3.35 2.28 -12.01
CA VAL A 131 -4.73 2.39 -12.49
C VAL A 131 -4.79 3.53 -13.49
N GLU A 132 -4.90 3.20 -14.77
CA GLU A 132 -5.15 4.17 -15.84
C GLU A 132 -6.57 4.76 -15.68
N SER A 133 -6.73 6.04 -16.01
CA SER A 133 -8.01 6.72 -15.78
C SER A 133 -9.12 6.06 -16.61
N LEU A 134 -10.24 5.74 -15.99
CA LEU A 134 -11.44 5.25 -16.67
C LEU A 134 -12.19 6.35 -17.45
N TYR A 135 -11.65 7.57 -17.49
CA TYR A 135 -12.26 8.73 -18.12
C TYR A 135 -11.26 9.41 -19.07
N SER A 136 -11.05 8.79 -20.23
CA SER A 136 -10.52 9.45 -21.43
C SER A 136 -11.65 10.05 -22.25
#